data_AF-A0A350XI70-F1
#
_entry.id   AF-A0A350XI70-F1
#
_cell.length_a   1.000
_cell.length_b   1.000
_cell.length_c   1.000
_cell.angle_alpha   90.00
_cell.angle_beta   90.00
_cell.angle_gamma   90.00
#
_symmetry.space_group_name_H-M   'P 1'
#
loop_
_entity.id
_entity.type
_entity.pdbx_description
1 polymer ?
#
loop_
_entity_poly.entity_id
_entity_poly.type
_entity_poly.pdbx_seq_one_letter_code
_entity_poly.pdbx_strand_id
1 'polypeptide(L)' 'MNTQYLPSFIKDLKALKSTPVFEPIQALVFAEIPNITKFEDIANLKKLKGYENAYRIRLGDYRIGVVFDG' A
#
# COMPACT_ATOMS: atom_id res chain seq x y z
N MET A 1 7.73 -10.48 -5.60
CA MET A 1 7.28 -9.31 -6.40
C MET A 1 8.38 -8.26 -6.39
N ASN A 2 8.65 -7.57 -7.51
CA ASN A 2 9.52 -6.40 -7.52
C ASN A 2 8.69 -5.17 -7.09
N THR A 3 8.76 -4.83 -5.80
CA THR A 3 8.00 -3.70 -5.25
C THR A 3 8.84 -2.43 -5.32
N GLN A 4 8.35 -1.40 -6.01
CA GLN A 4 8.98 -0.08 -6.06
C GLN A 4 8.20 0.91 -5.21
N TYR A 5 8.93 1.72 -4.42
CA TYR A 5 8.35 2.78 -3.62
C TYR A 5 8.74 4.12 -4.20
N LEU A 6 7.73 4.98 -4.40
CA LEU A 6 7.99 6.35 -4.82
C LEU A 6 8.74 7.10 -3.71
N PRO A 7 9.71 7.96 -4.04
CA PRO A 7 10.42 8.77 -3.05
C PRO A 7 9.48 9.72 -2.29
N SER A 8 8.41 10.19 -2.92
CA SER A 8 7.32 10.92 -2.27
C SER A 8 6.63 10.07 -1.21
N PHE A 9 6.29 8.83 -1.53
CA PHE A 9 5.68 7.89 -0.58
C PHE A 9 6.56 7.66 0.64
N ILE A 10 7.88 7.46 0.46
CA ILE A 10 8.80 7.28 1.59
C ILE A 10 8.88 8.55 2.47
N LYS A 11 8.84 9.74 1.85
CA LYS A 11 8.81 11.01 2.57
C LYS A 11 7.53 11.15 3.39
N ASP A 12 6.38 10.84 2.80
CA ASP A 12 5.08 10.87 3.46
C ASP A 12 5.01 9.83 4.58
N LEU A 13 5.51 8.62 4.35
CA LEU A 13 5.59 7.56 5.36
C LEU A 13 6.47 7.98 6.54
N LYS A 14 7.60 8.66 6.30
CA LYS A 14 8.41 9.25 7.38
C LYS A 14 7.66 10.33 8.15
N ALA A 15 6.89 11.18 7.48
CA ALA A 15 6.07 12.20 8.14
C ALA A 15 4.97 11.56 9.01
N LEU A 16 4.45 10.41 8.58
CA LEU A 16 3.45 9.65 9.32
C LEU A 16 4.01 8.91 10.54
N LYS A 17 5.33 8.88 10.78
CA LYS A 17 5.96 8.15 11.90
C LYS A 17 5.40 8.49 13.29
N SER A 18 4.85 9.69 13.48
CA SER A 18 4.20 10.08 14.75
C SER A 18 2.72 9.69 14.86
N THR A 19 2.16 9.05 13.83
CA THR A 19 0.76 8.62 13.80
C THR A 19 0.64 7.12 14.07
N PRO A 20 -0.46 6.66 14.71
CA PRO A 20 -0.68 5.24 14.98
C PRO A 20 -0.85 4.40 13.70
N VAL A 21 -1.04 5.05 12.55
CA VAL A 21 -1.14 4.34 11.26
C VAL A 21 0.22 3.99 10.67
N PHE A 22 1.32 4.56 11.16
CA PHE A 22 2.65 4.28 10.62
C PHE A 22 3.03 2.81 10.67
N GLU A 23 2.90 2.18 11.84
CA GLU A 23 3.23 0.77 12.03
C GLU A 23 2.45 -0.17 11.10
N PRO A 24 1.11 -0.08 11.02
CA PRO A 24 0.36 -0.96 10.13
C PRO A 24 0.62 -0.66 8.64
N ILE A 25 0.85 0.60 8.24
CA ILE A 25 1.25 0.91 6.85
C ILE A 25 2.61 0.27 6.56
N GLN A 26 3.57 0.41 7.46
CA GLN A 26 4.92 -0.13 7.28
C GLN A 26 4.89 -1.66 7.21
N ALA A 27 4.17 -2.32 8.12
CA ALA A 27 4.02 -3.77 8.12
C ALA A 27 3.35 -4.27 6.83
N LEU A 28 2.26 -3.63 6.43
CA LEU A 28 1.56 -3.99 5.20
C LEU A 28 2.45 -3.82 3.96
N VAL A 29 3.11 -2.66 3.84
CA VAL A 29 3.87 -2.32 2.63
C VAL A 29 5.19 -3.08 2.53
N PHE A 30 5.90 -3.26 3.65
CA PHE A 30 7.23 -3.90 3.66
C PHE A 30 7.21 -5.38 4.03
N ALA A 31 6.18 -5.87 4.73
CA ALA A 31 6.08 -7.28 5.12
C ALA A 31 4.98 -8.02 4.35
N GLU A 32 3.77 -7.47 4.22
CA GLU A 32 2.69 -8.17 3.51
C GLU A 32 2.87 -8.13 1.99
N ILE A 33 2.92 -6.94 1.37
CA ILE A 33 2.99 -6.76 -0.10
C ILE A 33 4.12 -7.56 -0.79
N PRO A 34 5.35 -7.63 -0.27
CA PRO A 34 6.40 -8.43 -0.91
C PRO A 34 6.24 -9.95 -0.70
N ASN A 35 5.54 -10.38 0.36
CA ASN A 35 5.33 -11.80 0.68
C ASN A 35 4.06 -12.40 0.07
N ILE A 36 3.05 -11.58 -0.21
CA ILE A 36 1.84 -12.04 -0.88
C ILE A 36 2.14 -12.49 -2.31
N THR A 37 1.44 -13.54 -2.73
CA THR A 37 1.48 -14.03 -4.12
C THR A 37 0.30 -13.47 -4.92
N LYS A 38 -0.80 -13.12 -4.24
CA LYS A 38 -2.02 -12.55 -4.83
C LYS A 38 -2.40 -11.28 -4.10
N PHE A 39 -2.76 -10.25 -4.86
CA PHE A 39 -3.23 -8.97 -4.30
C PHE A 39 -4.58 -9.13 -3.57
N GLU A 40 -5.38 -10.14 -3.90
CA GLU A 40 -6.63 -10.47 -3.22
C GLU A 40 -6.44 -10.83 -1.74
N ASP A 41 -5.24 -11.27 -1.35
CA ASP A 41 -4.92 -11.60 0.04
C ASP A 41 -4.66 -10.35 0.91
N ILE A 42 -4.49 -9.18 0.31
CA ILE A 42 -4.31 -7.93 1.05
C ILE A 42 -5.64 -7.51 1.68
N ALA A 43 -5.67 -7.49 3.02
CA ALA A 43 -6.82 -6.99 3.75
C ALA A 43 -7.13 -5.51 3.39
N ASN A 44 -8.40 -5.20 3.15
CA ASN A 44 -8.87 -3.85 2.79
C ASN A 44 -8.40 -3.30 1.43
N LEU A 45 -7.87 -4.15 0.55
CA LEU A 45 -7.60 -3.78 -0.85
C LEU A 45 -8.91 -3.71 -1.65
N LYS A 46 -9.12 -2.59 -2.33
CA LYS A 46 -10.19 -2.43 -3.33
C LYS A 46 -9.60 -2.01 -4.66
N LYS A 47 -9.91 -2.74 -5.73
CA LYS A 47 -9.58 -2.33 -7.09
C LYS A 47 -10.32 -1.04 -7.46
N LEU A 48 -9.63 -0.10 -8.11
CA LEU A 48 -10.26 1.11 -8.63
C LEU A 48 -11.03 0.76 -9.90
N LYS A 49 -12.30 1.14 -9.97
CA LYS A 49 -13.10 0.99 -11.19
C LYS A 49 -12.56 1.94 -12.26
N GLY A 50 -12.18 1.42 -13.42
CA GLY A 50 -11.67 2.19 -14.55
C GLY A 50 -10.15 2.14 -14.75
N TYR A 51 -9.41 1.46 -13.87
CA TYR A 51 -7.97 1.22 -14.04
C TYR A 51 -7.70 -0.28 -14.08
N GLU A 52 -6.90 -0.74 -15.05
CA GLU A 52 -6.57 -2.16 -15.19
C GLU A 52 -5.80 -2.69 -13.98
N ASN A 53 -4.83 -1.92 -13.49
CA ASN A 53 -3.89 -2.37 -12.45
C ASN A 53 -3.76 -1.43 -11.25
N ALA A 54 -4.72 -0.52 -11.03
CA ALA A 54 -4.70 0.37 -9.88
C ALA A 54 -5.66 -0.10 -8.77
N TYR A 55 -5.15 -0.06 -7.54
CA TYR A 55 -5.83 -0.51 -6.34
C TYR A 55 -5.70 0.54 -5.23
N ARG A 56 -6.62 0.48 -4.27
CA ARG A 56 -6.63 1.34 -3.10
C ARG A 56 -6.79 0.50 -1.84
N ILE A 57 -5.91 0.70 -0.88
CA ILE A 57 -6.00 0.10 0.46
C ILE A 57 -6.52 1.17 1.40
N ARG A 58 -7.57 0.86 2.15
CA ARG A 58 -8.07 1.75 3.20
C ARG A 58 -7.52 1.27 4.54
N LEU A 59 -6.83 2.16 5.25
CA LEU A 59 -6.31 1.89 6.57
C LEU A 59 -6.76 3.01 7.52
N GLY A 60 -7.86 2.77 8.23
CA GLY A 60 -8.54 3.81 9.01
C GLY A 60 -9.00 4.97 8.13
N ASP A 61 -8.44 6.15 8.41
CA ASP A 61 -8.68 7.40 7.66
C ASP A 61 -7.73 7.60 6.47
N TYR A 62 -6.67 6.80 6.38
CA TYR A 62 -5.67 6.89 5.34
C TYR A 62 -6.00 5.98 4.15
N ARG A 63 -5.55 6.40 2.97
CA ARG A 63 -5.75 5.68 1.71
C ARG A 63 -4.39 5.52 1.05
N ILE A 64 -4.02 4.29 0.77
CA ILE A 64 -2.80 3.96 0.03
C ILE A 64 -3.21 3.58 -1.38
N GLY A 65 -2.63 4.25 -2.37
CA GLY A 65 -2.73 3.84 -3.77
C GLY A 65 -1.64 2.83 -4.10
N VAL A 66 -2.01 1.73 -4.74
CA VAL A 66 -1.08 0.72 -5.23
C VAL A 66 -1.32 0.55 -6.72
N VAL A 67 -0.26 0.69 -7.51
CA VAL A 67 -0.31 0.46 -8.95
C VAL A 67 0.59 -0.72 -9.23
N PHE A 68 0.05 -1.73 -9.91
CA PHE A 68 0.84 -2.82 -10.44
C PHE A 68 1.14 -2.52 -11.90
N ASP A 69 2.41 -2.58 -12.27
CA ASP A 69 2.80 -2.68 -13.67
C ASP A 69 3.05 -4.16 -13.94
N GLY A 70 2.33 -4.71 -14.91
CA GLY A 70 2.37 -6.12 -15.32
C GLY A 70 2.99 -6.24 -16.69
#